data_AF-A0A2G9YKC8-F1
#
_entry.id   AF-A0A2G9YKC8-F1
#
_cell.length_a   1.000
_cell.length_b   1.000
_cell.length_c   1.000
_cell.angle_alpha   90.00
_cell.angle_beta   90.00
_cell.angle_gamma   90.00
#
_symmetry.space_group_name_H-M   'P 1'
#
loop_
_entity.id
_entity.type
_entity.pdbx_description
1 polymer ?
#
loop_
_entity_poly.entity_id
_entity_poly.type
_entity_poly.pdbx_seq_one_letter_code
_entity_poly.pdbx_strand_id
1 'polypeptide(L)' 'MKTHVFIVNESSFPIHLQYLFAGTGAADADDHIGLLSDIKRVRVGDRVIFYLETKESSGIDGGFFGAFRIA' A
#
# COMPACT_ATOMS: atom_id res chain seq x y z
N MET A 1 13.05 2.02 13.20
CA MET A 1 12.94 1.56 11.80
C MET A 1 12.20 0.24 11.78
N LYS A 2 10.96 0.26 11.33
CA LYS A 2 10.13 -0.91 11.06
C LYS A 2 9.97 -1.08 9.54
N THR A 3 9.62 -2.29 9.12
CA THR A 3 9.26 -2.58 7.73
C THR A 3 7.78 -2.92 7.70
N HIS A 4 7.04 -2.29 6.79
CA HIS A 4 5.63 -2.51 6.57
C HIS A 4 5.42 -3.08 5.16
N VAL A 5 4.40 -3.93 5.00
CA VAL A 5 3.99 -4.42 3.68
C VAL A 5 2.66 -3.76 3.34
N PHE A 6 2.62 -3.04 2.23
CA PHE A 6 1.40 -2.43 1.72
C PHE A 6 0.86 -3.26 0.58
N ILE A 7 -0.31 -3.84 0.79
CA ILE A 7 -1.03 -4.62 -0.20
C ILE A 7 -1.85 -3.65 -1.06
N VAL A 8 -1.69 -3.73 -2.37
CA VAL A 8 -2.26 -2.81 -3.35
C VAL A 8 -2.77 -3.58 -4.55
N ASN A 9 -3.69 -3.00 -5.29
CA ASN A 9 -4.21 -3.60 -6.52
C ASN A 9 -3.76 -2.80 -7.74
N GLU A 10 -4.11 -3.31 -8.92
CA GLU A 10 -3.74 -2.74 -10.21
C GLU A 10 -4.27 -1.32 -10.46
N SER A 11 -5.28 -0.88 -9.70
CA SER A 11 -5.83 0.47 -9.80
C SER A 11 -5.13 1.47 -8.87
N SER A 12 -4.82 1.08 -7.62
CA SER A 12 -4.20 1.97 -6.63
C SER A 12 -2.69 2.06 -6.78
N PHE A 13 -2.05 0.97 -7.21
CA PHE A 13 -0.60 0.91 -7.25
C PHE A 13 0.06 1.93 -8.20
N PRO A 14 -0.43 2.14 -9.44
CA PRO A 14 0.11 3.19 -10.31
C PRO A 14 -0.01 4.60 -9.71
N ILE A 15 -1.11 4.87 -8.98
CA ILE A 15 -1.36 6.15 -8.32
C ILE A 15 -0.33 6.38 -7.20
N HIS A 16 -0.06 5.36 -6.39
CA HIS A 16 0.94 5.45 -5.32
C HIS A 16 2.35 5.76 -5.86
N LEU A 17 2.74 5.16 -6.98
CA LEU A 17 4.03 5.45 -7.62
C LEU A 17 4.06 6.85 -8.25
N GLN A 18 3.00 7.24 -8.96
CA GLN A 18 2.94 8.52 -9.66
C GLN A 18 3.03 9.70 -8.69
N TYR A 19 2.34 9.61 -7.56
CA TYR A 19 2.23 10.72 -6.60
C TYR A 19 3.09 10.53 -5.35
N LEU A 20 3.86 9.44 -5.26
CA LEU A 20 4.78 9.12 -4.16
C LEU A 20 4.10 9.17 -2.78
N PHE A 21 2.85 8.71 -2.70
CA PHE A 21 2.12 8.61 -1.43
C PHE A 21 1.46 7.23 -1.30
N ALA A 22 1.16 6.84 -0.07
CA ALA A 22 0.33 5.68 0.24
C ALA A 22 -0.66 6.06 1.33
N GLY A 23 -1.87 5.50 1.25
CA GLY A 23 -2.99 5.81 2.11
C GLY A 23 -3.91 4.60 2.27
N THR A 24 -4.76 4.63 3.28
CA THR A 24 -5.84 3.66 3.48
C THR A 24 -7.18 4.40 3.53
N GLY A 25 -8.26 3.70 3.18
CA GLY A 25 -9.63 4.23 3.23
C GLY A 25 -10.17 4.71 1.89
N ALA A 26 -11.48 4.57 1.72
CA ALA A 26 -12.28 5.23 0.69
C ALA A 26 -13.14 6.28 1.40
N ALA A 27 -13.17 7.52 0.88
CA ALA A 27 -13.74 8.71 1.53
C ALA A 27 -14.97 8.44 2.42
N ASP A 28 -16.00 7.80 1.86
CA ASP A 28 -17.29 7.57 2.53
C ASP A 28 -17.49 6.13 3.05
N ALA A 29 -16.49 5.26 2.93
CA ALA A 29 -16.57 3.83 3.23
C ALA A 29 -15.31 3.31 3.95
N ASP A 30 -14.86 4.05 4.98
CA ASP A 30 -13.71 3.63 5.79
C ASP A 30 -14.12 2.68 6.92
N ASP A 31 -14.56 1.47 6.55
CA ASP A 31 -15.07 0.48 7.51
C ASP A 31 -13.96 -0.36 8.19
N HIS A 32 -12.69 -0.09 7.87
CA HIS A 32 -11.58 -0.97 8.26
C HIS A 32 -10.62 -0.31 9.25
N ILE A 33 -11.03 -0.24 10.52
CA ILE A 33 -10.20 0.26 11.64
C ILE A 33 -8.80 -0.38 11.69
N GLY A 34 -8.66 -1.63 11.23
CA GLY A 34 -7.37 -2.31 11.10
C GLY A 34 -6.41 -1.59 10.15
N LEU A 35 -6.85 -1.29 8.92
CA LEU A 35 -6.04 -0.59 7.93
C LEU A 35 -5.66 0.82 8.40
N LEU A 36 -6.59 1.53 9.04
CA LEU A 36 -6.31 2.83 9.65
C LEU A 36 -5.27 2.71 10.77
N SER A 37 -5.37 1.68 11.61
CA SER A 37 -4.43 1.44 12.71
C SER A 37 -3.05 1.05 12.22
N ASP A 38 -2.95 0.33 11.10
CA ASP A 38 -1.68 -0.06 10.50
C ASP A 38 -0.97 1.14 9.88
N ILE A 39 -1.66 1.97 9.10
CA ILE A 39 -1.03 3.16 8.52
C ILE A 39 -0.67 4.19 9.60
N LYS A 40 -1.48 4.33 10.66
CA LYS A 40 -1.17 5.21 11.81
C LYS A 40 0.06 4.79 12.59
N ARG A 41 0.61 3.59 12.40
CA ARG A 41 1.85 3.12 13.04
C ARG A 41 3.11 3.43 12.23
N VAL A 42 2.98 3.88 10.99
CA VAL A 42 4.08 4.23 10.09
C VAL A 42 4.77 5.51 10.56
N ARG A 43 6.10 5.54 10.56
CA ARG A 43 6.90 6.72 10.96
C ARG A 43 7.96 7.04 9.91
N VAL A 44 8.39 8.31 9.87
CA VAL A 44 9.53 8.75 9.06
C VAL A 44 10.75 7.86 9.33
N GLY A 45 11.39 7.39 8.25
CA GLY A 45 12.51 6.47 8.30
C GLY A 45 12.14 4.98 8.30
N ASP A 46 10.85 4.62 8.42
CA ASP A 46 10.40 3.24 8.19
C ASP A 46 10.53 2.86 6.70
N ARG A 47 10.52 1.55 6.44
CA ARG A 47 10.51 0.98 5.10
C ARG A 47 9.13 0.45 4.74
N VAL A 48 8.74 0.63 3.50
CA VAL A 48 7.52 0.03 2.92
C VAL A 48 7.92 -0.84 1.74
N ILE A 49 7.37 -2.05 1.70
CA ILE A 49 7.43 -2.95 0.55
C ILE A 49 6.01 -3.02 -0.01
N PHE A 50 5.84 -2.75 -1.31
CA PHE A 50 4.53 -2.96 -1.93
C PHE A 50 4.35 -4.42 -2.32
N TYR A 51 3.16 -4.95 -2.13
CA TYR A 51 2.73 -6.24 -2.65
C TYR A 51 1.52 -5.99 -3.55
N LEU A 52 1.68 -6.23 -4.85
CA LEU A 52 0.59 -6.16 -5.82
C LEU A 52 -0.23 -7.45 -5.71
N GLU A 53 -1.53 -7.33 -5.51
CA GLU A 53 -2.44 -8.47 -5.45
C GLU A 53 -2.60 -9.12 -6.82
N THR A 54 -2.69 -10.45 -6.83
CA THR A 54 -3.08 -11.21 -8.03
C THR A 54 -4.52 -10.88 -8.38
N LYS A 55 -4.76 -10.55 -9.65
CA LYS A 55 -6.12 -10.38 -10.18
C LYS A 55 -6.27 -11.14 -11.49
N GLU A 56 -6.93 -12.29 -11.39
CA GLU A 56 -7.14 -13.20 -12.52
C GLU A 56 -7.87 -12.53 -13.69
N SER A 57 -8.87 -11.69 -13.41
CA SER A 57 -9.67 -11.01 -14.43
C SER A 57 -8.87 -10.02 -15.29
N SER A 58 -7.78 -9.46 -14.77
CA SER A 58 -6.85 -8.62 -15.52
C SER A 58 -5.58 -9.36 -15.95
N GLY A 59 -5.47 -10.66 -15.66
CA GLY A 59 -4.28 -11.48 -15.98
C GLY A 59 -3.02 -11.06 -15.22
N ILE A 60 -3.16 -10.41 -14.06
CA ILE A 60 -2.04 -9.92 -13.27
C ILE A 60 -1.68 -10.98 -12.23
N ASP A 61 -0.44 -11.50 -12.32
CA ASP A 61 0.17 -12.30 -11.27
C ASP A 61 0.80 -11.35 -10.23
N GLY A 62 0.36 -11.48 -8.98
CA GLY A 62 0.75 -10.61 -7.89
C GLY A 62 2.21 -10.83 -7.44
N GLY A 63 2.71 -9.94 -6.60
CA GLY A 63 4.07 -10.06 -6.10
C GLY A 63 4.61 -8.82 -5.42
N PHE A 64 5.82 -8.95 -4.86
CA PHE A 64 6.51 -7.84 -4.21
C PHE A 64 7.09 -6.87 -5.23
N PHE A 65 6.86 -5.58 -5.02
CA PHE A 65 7.39 -4.50 -5.83
C PHE A 65 8.17 -3.50 -4.99
N GLY A 66 9.50 -3.60 -5.08
CA GLY A 66 10.43 -2.61 -4.55
C GLY A 66 10.37 -2.41 -3.03
N ALA A 67 11.31 -1.61 -2.53
CA ALA A 67 11.32 -1.15 -1.14
C ALA A 67 11.55 0.36 -1.13
N PHE A 68 10.70 1.06 -0.39
CA PHE A 68 10.66 2.51 -0.31
C PHE A 68 10.92 2.95 1.13
N ARG A 69 11.48 4.15 1.31
CA ARG A 69 11.70 4.75 2.63
C ARG A 69 10.68 5.86 2.84
N ILE A 70 10.02 5.86 3.99
CA ILE A 70 9.12 6.94 4.40
C ILE A 70 9.95 8.19 4.71
N ALA A 71 9.61 9.29 4.05
CA ALA A 71 10.24 10.60 4.20
C ALA A 71 9.39 11.53 5.07
#